data_AF-A0A0S6W3F0-F1
#
_entry.id   AF-A0A0S6W3F0-F1
#
_cell.length_a   1.000
_cell.length_b   1.000
_cell.length_c   1.000
_cell.angle_alpha   90.00
_cell.angle_beta   90.00
_cell.angle_gamma   90.00
#
_symmetry.space_group_name_H-M   'P 1'
#
loop_
_entity.id
_entity.type
_entity.pdbx_description
1 polymer ?
#
loop_
_entity_poly.entity_id
_entity_poly.type
_entity_poly.pdbx_seq_one_letter_code
_entity_poly.pdbx_strand_id
1 'polypeptide(L)' 'MQRMPQNFGQIISQLAQVNIALWHEEDKARSHDDQIVAQAKRRIDQLNQQRNDLIEAIDETAIALSTQCSK' A
#
# COMPACT_ATOMS: atom_id res chain seq x y z
N MET A 1 -5.93 18.17 -1.32
CA MET A 1 -5.41 17.50 -0.11
C MET A 1 -3.90 17.50 -0.21
N GLN A 2 -3.20 18.36 0.54
CA GLN A 2 -1.74 18.49 0.45
C GLN A 2 -1.09 17.28 1.14
N ARG A 3 -0.36 16.44 0.39
CA ARG A 3 0.45 15.34 0.93
C ARG A 3 1.62 15.98 1.69
N MET A 4 1.73 15.74 3.00
CA MET A 4 2.94 16.11 3.74
C MET A 4 4.13 15.33 3.17
N PRO A 5 5.33 15.92 3.08
CA PRO A 5 6.52 15.21 2.61
C PRO A 5 6.81 14.06 3.58
N GLN A 6 6.62 12.83 3.14
CA GLN A 6 6.96 11.65 3.92
C GLN A 6 8.42 11.29 3.70
N ASN A 7 9.15 11.01 4.78
CA ASN A 7 10.48 10.42 4.68
C ASN A 7 10.38 8.92 4.34
N PHE A 8 11.48 8.35 3.85
CA PHE A 8 11.52 6.96 3.37
C PHE A 8 10.95 5.94 4.37
N GLY A 9 11.27 6.10 5.66
CA GLY A 9 10.76 5.22 6.73
C GLY A 9 9.25 5.32 6.94
N GLN A 10 8.66 6.51 6.76
CA GLN A 10 7.21 6.71 6.86
C GLN A 10 6.46 6.00 5.73
N ILE A 11 6.99 6.04 4.49
CA ILE A 11 6.37 5.36 3.34
C ILE A 11 6.38 3.83 3.57
N ILE A 12 7.51 3.28 4.05
CA ILE A 12 7.62 1.86 4.39
C ILE A 12 6.64 1.47 5.51
N SER A 13 6.54 2.27 6.57
CA SER A 13 5.59 2.02 7.66
C SER A 13 4.14 2.02 7.17
N GLN A 14 3.80 2.94 6.26
CA GLN A 14 2.47 3.00 5.67
C GLN A 14 2.20 1.81 4.76
N LEU A 15 3.19 1.37 3.96
CA LEU A 15 3.09 0.16 3.15
C LEU A 15 2.81 -1.08 4.02
N ALA A 16 3.49 -1.21 5.16
CA ALA A 16 3.26 -2.31 6.10
C ALA A 16 1.83 -2.29 6.66
N GLN A 17 1.29 -1.12 7.02
CA GLN A 17 -0.08 -0.98 7.49
C GLN A 17 -1.11 -1.35 6.41
N VAL A 18 -0.91 -0.91 5.17
CA VAL A 18 -1.77 -1.26 4.03
C VAL A 18 -1.73 -2.77 3.77
N ASN A 19 -0.56 -3.40 3.84
CA ASN A 19 -0.44 -4.85 3.67
C ASN A 19 -1.16 -5.64 4.77
N ILE A 20 -1.11 -5.18 6.03
CA ILE A 20 -1.87 -5.80 7.12
C ILE A 20 -3.37 -5.70 6.85
N ALA A 21 -3.85 -4.51 6.46
CA ALA A 21 -5.27 -4.31 6.13
C ALA A 21 -5.71 -5.17 4.94
N LEU A 22 -4.87 -5.27 3.90
CA LEU A 22 -5.12 -6.10 2.72
C LEU A 22 -5.30 -7.57 3.12
N TRP A 23 -4.40 -8.10 3.96
CA TRP A 23 -4.48 -9.48 4.44
C TRP A 23 -5.79 -9.77 5.19
N HIS A 24 -6.27 -8.81 6.00
CA HIS A 24 -7.57 -8.94 6.67
C HIS A 24 -8.76 -8.97 5.70
N GLU A 25 -8.73 -8.20 4.62
CA GLU A 25 -9.79 -8.26 3.61
C GLU A 25 -9.71 -9.53 2.75
N GLU A 26 -8.51 -10.01 2.44
CA GLU A 26 -8.31 -11.32 1.79
C GLU A 26 -8.88 -12.47 2.63
N ASP A 27 -8.79 -12.38 3.96
CA ASP A 27 -9.41 -13.36 4.85
C ASP A 27 -10.94 -13.33 4.77
N LYS A 28 -11.54 -12.15 4.75
CA LYS A 28 -13.00 -12.01 4.54
C LYS A 28 -13.44 -12.55 3.18
N ALA A 29 -12.59 -12.45 2.15
CA ALA A 29 -12.86 -12.99 0.83
C ALA A 29 -12.87 -14.53 0.77
N ARG A 30 -12.48 -15.24 1.85
CA ARG A 30 -12.62 -16.70 2.01
C ARG A 30 -13.96 -17.13 2.60
N SER A 31 -14.86 -16.19 2.89
CA SER A 31 -16.21 -16.48 3.37
C SER A 31 -17.03 -17.29 2.35
N HIS A 32 -18.01 -18.05 2.84
CA HIS A 32 -19.03 -18.72 2.02
C HIS A 32 -20.22 -17.81 1.70
N ASP A 33 -20.27 -16.61 2.28
CA ASP A 33 -21.29 -15.60 2.00
C ASP A 33 -20.84 -14.69 0.84
N ASP A 34 -21.54 -14.80 -0.29
CA ASP A 34 -21.24 -14.04 -1.51
C ASP A 34 -21.25 -12.53 -1.31
N GLN A 35 -22.11 -12.00 -0.42
CA GLN A 35 -22.15 -10.56 -0.16
C GLN A 35 -20.89 -10.10 0.56
N ILE A 36 -20.39 -10.90 1.51
CA ILE A 36 -19.13 -10.63 2.20
C ILE A 36 -17.97 -10.69 1.21
N VAL A 37 -17.92 -11.71 0.36
CA VAL A 37 -16.88 -11.87 -0.67
C VAL A 37 -16.87 -10.68 -1.63
N ALA A 38 -18.04 -10.25 -2.12
CA ALA A 38 -18.13 -9.12 -3.04
C ALA A 38 -17.66 -7.81 -2.41
N GLN A 39 -17.98 -7.57 -1.13
CA GLN A 39 -17.50 -6.38 -0.42
C GLN A 39 -15.99 -6.43 -0.16
N ALA A 40 -15.47 -7.60 0.25
CA ALA A 40 -14.05 -7.81 0.49
C ALA A 40 -13.24 -7.56 -0.79
N LYS A 41 -13.67 -8.11 -1.94
CA LYS A 41 -13.00 -7.87 -3.23
C LYS A 41 -12.89 -6.40 -3.59
N ARG A 42 -13.96 -5.61 -3.42
CA ARG A 42 -13.91 -4.15 -3.69
C ARG A 42 -12.90 -3.43 -2.79
N ARG A 43 -12.78 -3.83 -1.53
CA ARG A 43 -11.78 -3.26 -0.60
C ARG A 43 -10.37 -3.72 -0.94
N ILE A 44 -10.20 -4.99 -1.30
CA ILE A 44 -8.93 -5.55 -1.79
C ILE A 44 -8.43 -4.75 -3.00
N ASP A 45 -9.30 -4.44 -3.97
CA ASP A 45 -8.90 -3.66 -5.15
C ASP A 45 -8.37 -2.28 -4.76
N GLN A 46 -9.04 -1.60 -3.82
CA GLN A 46 -8.60 -0.29 -3.32
C GLN A 46 -7.28 -0.37 -2.54
N LEU A 47 -7.12 -1.39 -1.68
CA LEU A 47 -5.91 -1.58 -0.88
C LEU A 47 -4.72 -2.03 -1.76
N ASN A 48 -4.97 -2.84 -2.79
CA ASN A 48 -3.97 -3.21 -3.79
C ASN A 48 -3.46 -1.99 -4.54
N GLN A 49 -4.36 -1.08 -4.95
CA GLN A 49 -3.94 0.16 -5.59
C GLN A 49 -3.08 1.01 -4.64
N GLN A 50 -3.53 1.21 -3.40
CA GLN A 50 -2.76 1.97 -2.40
C GLN A 50 -1.39 1.33 -2.12
N ARG A 51 -1.31 -0.01 -2.09
CA ARG A 51 -0.04 -0.72 -1.91
C ARG A 51 0.89 -0.44 -3.09
N ASN A 52 0.40 -0.52 -4.33
CA ASN A 52 1.20 -0.25 -5.51
C ASN A 52 1.69 1.21 -5.53
N ASP A 53 0.81 2.17 -5.24
CA ASP A 53 1.19 3.59 -5.16
C ASP A 53 2.30 3.84 -4.12
N LEU A 54 2.29 3.12 -3.01
CA LEU A 54 3.33 3.22 -1.97
C LEU A 54 4.64 2.56 -2.38
N ILE A 55 4.60 1.46 -3.11
CA ILE A 55 5.79 0.81 -3.68
C ILE A 55 6.45 1.74 -4.70
N GLU A 56 5.66 2.34 -5.60
CA GLU A 56 6.16 3.33 -6.58
C GLU A 56 6.83 4.52 -5.86
N ALA A 57 6.22 5.04 -4.78
CA ALA A 57 6.81 6.11 -3.99
C ALA A 57 8.14 5.70 -3.29
N ILE A 58 8.27 4.44 -2.87
CA ILE A 58 9.52 3.89 -2.33
C ILE A 58 10.59 3.88 -3.43
N ASP A 59 10.25 3.38 -4.62
CA ASP A 59 11.18 3.29 -5.74
C ASP A 59 11.69 4.67 -6.16
N GLU A 60 10.80 5.65 -6.33
CA GLU A 60 11.15 7.05 -6.63
C GLU A 60 12.09 7.64 -5.57
N THR A 61 11.78 7.44 -4.29
CA THR A 61 12.57 7.97 -3.18
C THR A 61 13.95 7.31 -3.12
N ALA A 62 14.02 5.99 -3.32
CA ALA A 62 15.28 5.25 -3.33
C ALA A 62 16.21 5.69 -4.48
N ILE A 63 15.66 5.92 -5.68
CA ILE A 63 16.40 6.47 -6.82
C ILE A 63 16.92 7.88 -6.53
N ALA A 64 16.08 8.73 -5.95
CA ALA A 64 16.49 10.09 -5.58
C ALA A 64 17.62 10.10 -4.55
N LEU A 65 17.61 9.18 -3.58
CA LEU A 65 18.66 9.05 -2.57
C LEU A 65 19.96 8.47 -3.15
N SER A 66 19.87 7.49 -4.05
CA SER A 66 21.05 6.86 -4.65
C SER A 66 21.81 7.83 -5.58
N THR A 67 21.08 8.66 -6.32
CA THR A 67 21.67 9.67 -7.23
C THR A 67 22.32 10.85 -6.49
N GLN A 68 21.90 11.14 -5.26
CA GLN A 68 22.54 12.16 -4.41
C GLN A 68 23.89 11.72 -3.85
N CYS A 69 24.14 10.41 -3.72
CA CYS A 69 25.37 9.88 -3.15
C CYS A 69 26.53 9.77 -4.17
N SER A 70 26.26 10.00 -5.46
CA SER A 70 27.25 9.94 -6.55
C SER A 70 27.83 11.32 -6.94
N LYS A 71 27.63 12.35 -6.10
CA LYS A 71 28.24 13.68 -6.26
C LYS A 71 29.22 13.99 -5.15
#